data_AF-A0A951EFR5-F1
#
_entry.id   AF-A0A951EFR5-F1
#
_cell.length_a   1.000
_cell.length_b   1.000
_cell.length_c   1.000
_cell.angle_alpha   90.00
_cell.angle_beta   90.00
_cell.angle_gamma   90.00
#
_symmetry.space_group_name_H-M   'P 1'
#
loop_
_entity.id
_entity.type
_entity.pdbx_description
1 polymer ?
#
loop_
_entity_poly.entity_id
_entity_poly.type
_entity_poly.pdbx_seq_one_letter_code
_entity_poly.pdbx_strand_id
1 'polypeptide(L)'
;MSIDAIAIIPARLASTRLPRKILREILGKTMLERVYTAASACPLLREVIVATDADEIASVCRNHNWRVEMTSTDHRSGTDRVHEVAQRLLASRSATAETVFVNVQGDEPLARPEHIDALLRPMADGNHQISTIWTPCSAEDVA
;
A
#
# COMPACT_ATOMS: atom_id res chain seq x y z
N MET A 1 -7.58 -17.92 13.33
CA MET A 1 -6.13 -17.82 13.07
C MET A 1 -5.82 -16.35 12.91
N SER A 2 -4.78 -15.85 13.59
CA SER A 2 -4.37 -14.45 13.49
C SER A 2 -3.28 -14.35 12.43
N ILE A 3 -3.46 -13.49 11.42
CA ILE A 3 -2.44 -13.16 10.44
C ILE A 3 -1.72 -11.91 10.94
N ASP A 4 -0.39 -11.93 11.01
CA ASP A 4 0.39 -10.70 11.21
C ASP A 4 0.61 -10.05 9.83
N ALA A 5 -0.10 -8.96 9.55
CA ALA A 5 -0.06 -8.30 8.26
C ALA A 5 0.14 -6.78 8.36
N ILE A 6 0.99 -6.26 7.48
CA ILE A 6 1.33 -4.83 7.38
C ILE A 6 1.08 -4.38 5.95
N ALA A 7 0.31 -3.32 5.76
CA ALA A 7 0.16 -2.70 4.45
C ALA A 7 1.24 -1.63 4.24
N ILE A 8 1.84 -1.65 3.06
CA ILE A 8 2.76 -0.61 2.60
C ILE A 8 2.20 -0.02 1.32
N ILE A 9 1.97 1.29 1.33
CA ILE A 9 1.44 2.07 0.21
C ILE A 9 2.60 2.80 -0.48
N PRO A 10 3.12 2.31 -1.62
CA PRO A 10 4.12 3.05 -2.38
C PRO A 10 3.50 4.30 -3.00
N ALA A 11 4.10 5.46 -2.71
CA ALA A 11 3.59 6.78 -3.09
C ALA A 11 4.73 7.64 -3.65
N ARG A 12 4.64 8.02 -4.94
CA ARG A 12 5.59 8.92 -5.60
C ARG A 12 4.88 10.08 -6.29
N LEU A 13 5.51 11.25 -6.33
CA LEU A 13 5.01 12.39 -7.10
C LEU A 13 5.28 12.24 -8.61
N ALA A 14 6.40 11.62 -8.95
CA ALA A 14 6.87 11.45 -10.33
C ALA A 14 6.05 10.39 -11.08
N SER A 15 4.92 10.82 -11.65
CA SER A 15 4.10 10.05 -12.59
C SER A 15 4.09 10.79 -13.92
N THR A 16 4.50 10.11 -15.00
CA THR A 16 4.60 10.72 -16.34
C THR A 16 3.24 10.96 -16.98
N ARG A 17 2.29 10.02 -16.81
CA ARG A 17 0.94 10.10 -17.40
C ARG A 17 0.01 11.07 -16.66
N LEU A 18 0.16 11.12 -15.34
CA LEU A 18 -0.66 11.98 -14.49
C LEU A 18 0.23 12.59 -13.41
N PRO A 19 0.78 13.80 -13.64
CA PRO A 19 1.65 14.46 -12.69
C PRO A 19 0.98 14.62 -11.32
N ARG A 20 1.74 14.35 -10.25
CA ARG A 20 1.31 14.45 -8.86
C ARG A 20 0.05 13.64 -8.53
N LYS A 21 -0.19 12.53 -9.25
CA LYS A 21 -1.42 11.71 -9.14
C LYS A 21 -1.86 11.45 -7.70
N ILE A 22 -0.90 11.10 -6.84
CA ILE A 22 -1.13 10.66 -5.46
C ILE A 22 -1.76 11.76 -4.60
N LEU A 23 -1.46 13.02 -4.89
CA LEU A 23 -1.99 14.18 -4.16
C LEU A 23 -3.16 14.87 -4.88
N ARG A 24 -3.64 14.30 -6.00
CA ARG A 24 -4.83 14.86 -6.67
C ARG A 24 -6.06 14.57 -5.86
N GLU A 25 -6.89 15.60 -5.68
CA GLU A 25 -8.16 15.47 -5.00
C GLU A 25 -9.21 14.79 -5.88
N ILE A 26 -9.95 13.90 -5.25
CA ILE A 26 -11.14 13.25 -5.76
C ILE A 26 -12.22 13.55 -4.72
N LEU A 27 -13.17 14.42 -5.04
CA LEU A 27 -14.25 14.85 -4.14
C LEU A 27 -13.74 15.28 -2.74
N GLY A 28 -12.75 16.18 -2.69
CA GLY A 28 -12.23 16.78 -1.45
C GLY A 28 -11.30 15.89 -0.61
N LYS A 29 -10.89 14.72 -1.11
CA LYS A 29 -9.84 13.88 -0.51
C LYS A 29 -8.82 13.52 -1.58
N THR A 30 -7.54 13.59 -1.26
CA THR A 30 -6.47 13.11 -2.14
C THR A 30 -6.63 11.62 -2.46
N MET A 31 -6.08 11.21 -3.60
CA MET A 31 -5.98 9.80 -3.97
C MET A 31 -5.31 8.97 -2.86
N LEU A 32 -4.24 9.48 -2.25
CA LEU A 32 -3.57 8.85 -1.11
C LEU A 32 -4.48 8.70 0.10
N GLU A 33 -5.22 9.75 0.48
CA GLU A 33 -6.18 9.70 1.59
C GLU A 33 -7.21 8.60 1.40
N ARG A 34 -7.70 8.40 0.17
CA ARG A 34 -8.66 7.35 -0.14
C ARG A 34 -8.07 5.96 0.04
N VAL A 35 -6.89 5.72 -0.52
CA VAL A 35 -6.18 4.43 -0.40
C VAL A 35 -5.83 4.14 1.06
N TYR A 36 -5.27 5.11 1.78
CA TYR A 36 -4.90 4.96 3.18
C TYR A 36 -6.13 4.65 4.04
N THR A 37 -7.22 5.39 3.87
CA THR A 37 -8.47 5.16 4.62
C THR A 37 -9.01 3.75 4.38
N ALA A 38 -9.02 3.29 3.13
CA ALA A 38 -9.47 1.93 2.79
C ALA A 38 -8.58 0.85 3.41
N ALA A 39 -7.26 1.04 3.36
CA ALA A 39 -6.32 0.10 3.99
C ALA A 39 -6.48 0.08 5.51
N SER A 40 -6.52 1.24 6.16
CA SER A 40 -6.65 1.33 7.63
C SER A 40 -7.97 0.80 8.17
N ALA A 41 -9.01 0.70 7.34
CA ALA A 41 -10.29 0.11 7.71
C ALA A 41 -10.30 -1.43 7.61
N CYS A 42 -9.25 -2.07 7.10
CA CYS A 42 -9.13 -3.53 7.07
C CYS A 42 -8.68 -4.07 8.45
N PRO A 43 -9.50 -4.88 9.14
CA PRO A 43 -9.21 -5.33 10.51
C PRO A 43 -8.07 -6.35 10.60
N LEU A 44 -7.67 -6.96 9.47
CA LEU A 44 -6.56 -7.91 9.43
C LEU A 44 -5.18 -7.24 9.40
N LEU A 45 -5.12 -5.93 9.12
CA LEU A 45 -3.88 -5.19 9.10
C LEU A 45 -3.57 -4.63 10.49
N ARG A 46 -2.38 -4.93 11.02
CA ARG A 46 -1.93 -4.30 12.27
C ARG A 46 -1.48 -2.86 12.09
N GLU A 47 -1.01 -2.51 10.89
CA GLU A 47 -0.57 -1.15 10.56
C GLU A 47 -0.60 -0.87 9.04
N VAL A 48 -0.63 0.41 8.70
CA VAL A 48 -0.53 0.93 7.33
C VAL A 48 0.59 1.97 7.26
N ILE A 49 1.53 1.78 6.35
CA ILE A 49 2.72 2.62 6.17
C ILE A 49 2.70 3.21 4.76
N VAL A 50 2.90 4.51 4.64
CA VAL A 50 3.18 5.13 3.33
C VAL A 50 4.68 5.07 3.07
N ALA A 51 5.09 4.57 1.92
CA ALA A 51 6.48 4.51 1.49
C ALA A 51 6.70 5.51 0.36
N THR A 52 7.49 6.56 0.59
CA THR A 52 7.64 7.67 -0.37
C THR A 52 9.08 8.15 -0.49
N ASP A 53 9.43 8.75 -1.62
CA ASP A 53 10.68 9.47 -1.85
C ASP A 53 10.50 10.99 -1.83
N ALA A 54 9.27 11.47 -1.59
CA ALA A 54 8.92 12.89 -1.68
C ALA A 54 8.58 13.48 -0.30
N ASP A 55 9.31 14.52 0.11
CA ASP A 55 9.08 15.23 1.38
C ASP A 55 7.67 15.82 1.49
N GLU A 56 7.08 16.22 0.37
CA GLU A 56 5.71 16.73 0.33
C GLU A 56 4.69 15.66 0.72
N ILE A 57 4.82 14.43 0.18
CA ILE A 57 3.96 13.30 0.55
C ILE A 57 4.18 12.96 2.02
N ALA A 58 5.43 12.95 2.48
CA ALA A 58 5.75 12.71 3.89
C ALA A 58 5.14 13.77 4.81
N SER A 59 5.13 15.03 4.40
CA SER A 59 4.50 16.13 5.16
C SER A 59 2.99 15.95 5.26
N VAL A 60 2.32 15.57 4.17
CA VAL A 60 0.89 15.22 4.19
C VAL A 60 0.65 14.09 5.19
N CYS A 61 1.41 12.99 5.11
CA CYS A 61 1.24 11.86 6.03
C CYS A 61 1.41 12.28 7.50
N ARG A 62 2.43 13.08 7.82
CA ARG A 62 2.65 13.58 9.19
C ARG A 62 1.50 14.47 9.67
N ASN A 63 0.94 15.33 8.82
CA ASN A 63 -0.20 16.18 9.16
C ASN A 63 -1.45 15.34 9.50
N HIS A 64 -1.62 14.18 8.87
CA HIS A 64 -2.69 13.23 9.17
C HIS A 64 -2.34 12.22 10.29
N ASN A 65 -1.14 12.31 10.89
CA ASN A 65 -0.60 11.34 11.85
C ASN A 65 -0.48 9.91 11.30
N TRP A 66 -0.24 9.77 10.00
CA TRP A 66 0.01 8.48 9.37
C TRP A 66 1.47 8.09 9.44
N ARG A 67 1.73 6.80 9.62
CA ARG A 67 3.08 6.25 9.55
C ARG A 67 3.60 6.39 8.13
N VAL A 68 4.78 6.99 7.99
CA VAL A 68 5.46 7.21 6.71
C VAL A 68 6.94 6.89 6.82
N GLU A 69 7.48 6.24 5.79
CA GLU A 69 8.89 5.88 5.66
C GLU A 69 9.46 6.50 4.38
N MET A 70 10.57 7.21 4.52
CA MET A 70 11.31 7.73 3.36
C MET A 70 12.09 6.60 2.69
N THR A 71 12.01 6.52 1.37
CA THR A 71 12.60 5.46 0.54
C THR A 71 13.52 6.05 -0.52
N SER A 72 14.37 5.22 -1.11
CA SER A 72 15.30 5.65 -2.16
C SER A 72 14.57 6.21 -3.38
N THR A 73 15.15 7.24 -4.00
CA THR A 73 14.72 7.79 -5.29
C THR A 73 15.03 6.87 -6.47
N ASP A 74 15.89 5.87 -6.28
CA ASP A 74 16.39 4.99 -7.34
C ASP A 74 15.44 3.82 -7.66
N HIS A 75 14.37 3.67 -6.87
CA HIS A 75 13.40 2.59 -7.05
C HIS A 75 12.63 2.71 -8.37
N ARG A 76 12.65 1.63 -9.16
CA ARG A 76 12.01 1.58 -10.47
C ARG A 76 10.53 1.21 -10.38
N SER A 77 10.13 0.50 -9.32
CA SER A 77 8.76 0.05 -9.12
C SER A 77 8.23 0.36 -7.72
N GLY A 78 6.91 0.22 -7.54
CA GLY A 78 6.29 0.26 -6.21
C GLY A 78 6.75 -0.91 -5.33
N THR A 79 6.98 -2.09 -5.93
CA THR A 79 7.43 -3.28 -5.22
C THR A 79 8.83 -3.12 -4.61
N ASP A 80 9.78 -2.50 -5.32
CA ASP A 80 11.13 -2.25 -4.78
C ASP A 80 11.07 -1.37 -3.52
N ARG A 81 10.16 -0.39 -3.54
CA ARG A 81 9.92 0.55 -2.45
C ARG A 81 9.29 -0.13 -1.23
N VAL A 82 8.31 -1.01 -1.48
CA VAL A 82 7.70 -1.87 -0.46
C VAL A 82 8.75 -2.79 0.15
N HIS A 83 9.62 -3.38 -0.69
CA HIS A 83 10.70 -4.25 -0.24
C HIS A 83 11.67 -3.52 0.69
N GLU A 84 12.11 -2.30 0.34
CA GLU A 84 12.99 -1.50 1.20
C GLU A 84 12.39 -1.29 2.60
N VAL A 85 11.12 -0.89 2.68
CA VAL A 85 10.44 -0.66 3.96
C VAL A 85 10.29 -1.98 4.73
N ALA A 86 9.89 -3.06 4.06
CA ALA A 86 9.79 -4.39 4.67
C ALA A 86 11.14 -4.85 5.28
N GLN A 87 12.25 -4.65 4.57
CA GLN A 87 13.59 -5.01 5.07
C GLN A 87 13.96 -4.22 6.32
N ARG A 88 13.63 -2.93 6.39
CA ARG A 88 13.88 -2.11 7.59
C ARG A 88 13.03 -2.56 8.78
N LEU A 89 11.77 -2.96 8.53
CA LEU A 89 10.89 -3.49 9.58
C LEU A 89 11.41 -4.82 10.13
N LEU A 90 11.90 -5.70 9.26
CA LEU A 90 12.56 -6.95 9.65
C LEU A 90 13.85 -6.69 10.45
N ALA A 91 14.72 -5.80 9.95
CA ALA A 91 15.98 -5.47 10.61
C ALA A 91 15.80 -4.84 12.00
N SER A 92 14.77 -4.00 12.15
CA SER A 92 14.40 -3.38 13.43
C SER A 92 13.62 -4.29 14.37
N ARG A 93 13.28 -5.52 13.94
CA ARG A 93 12.41 -6.46 14.66
C ARG A 93 10.98 -5.93 14.91
N SER A 94 10.56 -4.96 14.10
CA SER A 94 9.16 -4.50 14.05
C SER A 94 8.27 -5.46 13.24
N ALA A 95 8.87 -6.36 12.47
CA ALA A 95 8.23 -7.45 11.74
C ALA A 95 9.07 -8.74 11.90
N THR A 96 8.45 -9.89 11.63
CA THR A 96 9.10 -11.21 11.64
C THR A 96 9.14 -11.79 10.22
N ALA A 97 9.85 -12.90 10.04
CA ALA A 97 9.87 -13.61 8.75
C ALA A 97 8.50 -14.17 8.34
N GLU A 98 7.54 -14.24 9.27
CA GLU A 98 6.17 -14.70 9.03
C GLU A 98 5.20 -13.54 8.73
N THR A 99 5.64 -12.28 8.92
CA THR A 99 4.81 -11.11 8.63
C THR A 99 4.47 -11.03 7.15
N VAL A 100 3.19 -10.89 6.84
CA VAL A 100 2.68 -10.70 5.48
C VAL A 100 2.71 -9.21 5.13
N PHE A 101 3.47 -8.84 4.10
CA PHE A 101 3.51 -7.47 3.58
C PHE A 101 2.53 -7.30 2.43
N VAL A 102 1.56 -6.40 2.59
CA VAL A 102 0.56 -6.09 1.56
C VAL A 102 0.98 -4.84 0.79
N ASN A 103 1.25 -5.01 -0.50
CA ASN A 103 1.51 -3.90 -1.41
C ASN A 103 0.18 -3.29 -1.90
N VAL A 104 -0.29 -2.22 -1.27
CA VAL A 104 -1.51 -1.51 -1.67
C VAL A 104 -1.11 -0.34 -2.56
N GLN A 105 -1.35 -0.43 -3.87
CA GLN A 105 -0.95 0.63 -4.80
C GLN A 105 -1.59 1.97 -4.45
N GLY A 106 -0.78 3.03 -4.35
CA GLY A 106 -1.23 4.37 -3.99
C GLY A 106 -2.14 5.05 -5.02
N ASP A 107 -2.34 4.43 -6.20
CA ASP A 107 -3.22 4.88 -7.27
C ASP A 107 -4.49 4.04 -7.44
N GLU A 108 -4.90 3.31 -6.41
CA GLU A 108 -6.15 2.55 -6.35
C GLU A 108 -7.20 3.25 -5.45
N PRO A 109 -7.68 4.47 -5.77
CA PRO A 109 -8.57 5.24 -4.88
C PRO A 109 -9.93 4.59 -4.63
N LEU A 110 -10.25 3.51 -5.36
CA LEU A 110 -11.46 2.70 -5.22
C LEU A 110 -11.20 1.38 -4.48
N ALA A 111 -9.98 1.17 -3.96
CA ALA A 111 -9.68 0.07 -3.08
C ALA A 111 -10.64 0.09 -1.89
N ARG A 112 -11.05 -1.11 -1.47
CA ARG A 112 -11.94 -1.29 -0.32
C ARG A 112 -11.33 -2.27 0.68
N PRO A 113 -11.70 -2.21 1.97
CA PRO A 113 -11.19 -3.13 2.98
C PRO A 113 -11.38 -4.60 2.59
N GLU A 114 -12.47 -4.94 1.89
CA GLU A 114 -12.80 -6.31 1.49
C GLU A 114 -11.86 -6.86 0.43
N HIS A 115 -11.25 -5.98 -0.38
CA HIS A 115 -10.23 -6.39 -1.36
C HIS A 115 -8.96 -6.85 -0.67
N ILE A 116 -8.54 -6.12 0.38
CA ILE A 116 -7.36 -6.45 1.18
C ILE A 116 -7.62 -7.70 2.02
N ASP A 117 -8.81 -7.81 2.59
CA ASP A 117 -9.24 -9.02 3.30
C ASP A 117 -9.18 -10.25 2.38
N ALA A 118 -9.72 -10.16 1.16
CA ALA A 118 -9.65 -11.24 0.17
C ALA A 118 -8.20 -11.59 -0.23
N LEU A 119 -7.30 -10.61 -0.30
CA LEU A 119 -5.89 -10.83 -0.58
C LEU A 119 -5.19 -11.57 0.57
N LEU A 120 -5.55 -11.28 1.83
CA LEU A 120 -4.93 -11.88 3.01
C LEU A 120 -5.44 -13.29 3.34
N ARG A 121 -6.69 -13.62 3.01
CA ARG A 121 -7.28 -14.93 3.35
C ARG A 121 -6.46 -16.15 2.90
N PRO A 122 -5.93 -16.23 1.66
CA PRO A 122 -5.09 -17.35 1.24
C PRO A 122 -3.79 -17.49 2.06
N MET A 123 -3.29 -16.39 2.63
CA MET A 123 -2.06 -16.40 3.41
C MET A 123 -2.25 -16.97 4.83
N ALA A 124 -3.50 -17.21 5.25
CA ALA A 124 -3.83 -17.59 6.64
C ALA A 124 -3.27 -18.95 7.08
N ASP A 125 -3.00 -19.85 6.14
CA ASP A 125 -2.50 -21.20 6.42
C ASP A 125 -0.96 -21.31 6.39
N GLY A 126 -0.26 -20.22 6.05
CA GLY A 126 1.20 -20.17 5.96
C GLY A 126 1.80 -20.96 4.79
N ASN A 127 0.98 -21.57 3.91
CA ASN A 127 1.47 -22.39 2.80
C ASN A 127 1.66 -21.59 1.50
N HIS A 128 1.28 -20.32 1.51
CA HIS A 128 1.33 -19.43 0.36
C HIS A 128 2.37 -18.34 0.58
N GLN A 129 3.20 -18.08 -0.44
CA GLN A 129 4.22 -17.03 -0.39
C GLN A 129 3.73 -15.70 -0.98
N ILE A 130 2.78 -15.76 -1.92
CA ILE A 130 2.24 -14.60 -2.63
C ILE A 130 0.76 -14.86 -2.91
N SER A 131 -0.07 -13.84 -2.74
CA SER A 131 -1.47 -13.82 -3.15
C SER A 131 -1.78 -12.53 -3.92
N THR A 132 -2.78 -12.61 -4.79
CA THR A 132 -3.35 -11.44 -5.47
C THR A 132 -4.84 -11.69 -5.72
N ILE A 133 -5.57 -10.65 -6.08
CA ILE A 133 -6.99 -10.72 -6.42
C ILE A 133 -7.20 -10.31 -7.88
N TRP A 134 -8.32 -10.74 -8.45
CA TRP A 134 -8.72 -10.37 -9.79
C TRP A 134 -10.24 -10.18 -9.82
N THR A 135 -10.72 -9.48 -10.85
CA THR A 135 -12.14 -9.34 -11.16
C THR A 135 -12.34 -9.62 -12.64
N PRO A 136 -13.49 -10.15 -13.07
CA PRO A 136 -13.82 -10.22 -14.49
C PRO A 136 -13.68 -8.84 -15.15
N CYS A 137 -13.05 -8.81 -16.33
CA CYS A 137 -12.95 -7.63 -17.15
C CYS A 137 -14.23 -7.45 -17.96
N SER A 138 -14.73 -6.22 -18.11
CA SER A 138 -15.90 -5.97 -18.96
C SER A 138 -15.52 -6.17 -20.44
N ALA A 139 -16.51 -6.37 -21.32
CA ALA A 139 -16.24 -6.43 -22.75
C ALA A 139 -15.66 -5.12 -23.31
N GLU A 140 -15.96 -3.98 -22.68
CA GLU A 140 -15.46 -2.66 -23.04
C GLU A 140 -13.97 -2.50 -22.70
N ASP A 141 -13.53 -3.05 -21.57
CA ASP A 141 -12.14 -2.95 -21.10
C ASP A 141 -11.16 -3.90 -21.83
N VAL A 142 -11.69 -4.88 -22.59
CA VAL A 142 -10.89 -5.90 -23.32
C VAL A 142 -10.70 -5.54 -24.81
N ALA A 143 -11.49 -4.60 -25.33
CA ALA A 143 -11.46 -4.16 -26.74
C ALA A 143 -10.33 -3.15 -27.00
#